data_AF-A0A8J5PB25-F1
#
_entry.id   AF-A0A8J5PB25-F1
#
_cell.length_a   1.000
_cell.length_b   1.000
_cell.length_c   1.000
_cell.angle_alpha   90.00
_cell.angle_beta   90.00
_cell.angle_gamma   90.00
#
_symmetry.space_group_name_H-M   'P 1'
#
loop_
_entity.id
_entity.type
_entity.pdbx_description
1 polymer ?
#
loop_
_entity_poly.entity_id
_entity_poly.type
_entity_poly.pdbx_seq_one_letter_code
_entity_poly.pdbx_strand_id
1 'polypeptide(L)'
;MLVPYDCALVLFREPGTQAALSTDSDSISNAQLSFGWTGPVNGSKAFNSLKVWSFIKRHGKNSMGWMIDERLKLTNAIQLEVEHRPNLILLGGADINSCMFVYVPASVQQYCLEHNIRISDADLEKVNQLNLHIQDIIHREHVYYIHGFPLGNFPHGRFIEPGKKVFVLRTLNGNPQSTMDNVRGLLSKIEHLGQVLFTDSQHICMGGTAGSSANRLQRAERKLTQKLYNLFDNNDFAAVVYGSSALQSNAILSNIDLMVFAHSAKSSKIQEVVSVFRSVMEAEGILIDFEIPLHRRLLVTFGFASQAANSGPPLDETGHVSSISNTPEYLSSDEMLRRLAFNVLTTLNKIIAATTGGANRFRDLEMTAARKLVNVIQRFGLSETGKADEFVKLAISDGGRREGKDLGYKPRCDVLEKLRKIFHHVQNAPLE
;
A
#
# COMPACT_ATOMS: atom_id res chain seq x y z
N MET A 1 27.22 -18.93 11.90
CA MET A 1 28.56 -19.43 11.51
C MET A 1 28.70 -19.34 9.99
N LEU A 2 29.91 -19.24 9.45
CA LEU A 2 30.16 -19.10 7.99
C LEU A 2 30.35 -20.47 7.33
N VAL A 3 29.49 -21.44 7.68
CA VAL A 3 29.56 -22.78 7.12
C VAL A 3 28.73 -22.82 5.83
N PRO A 4 29.29 -23.29 4.70
CA PRO A 4 28.56 -23.35 3.43
C PRO A 4 27.31 -24.22 3.50
N TYR A 5 26.26 -23.78 2.80
CA TYR A 5 25.01 -24.54 2.67
C TYR A 5 25.21 -25.90 1.97
N ASP A 6 24.37 -26.90 2.24
CA ASP A 6 23.39 -26.95 3.35
C ASP A 6 24.04 -27.49 4.63
N CYS A 7 23.72 -26.89 5.78
CA CYS A 7 24.22 -27.36 7.07
C CYS A 7 23.26 -26.98 8.22
N ALA A 8 22.41 -27.92 8.61
CA ALA A 8 21.51 -27.80 9.76
C ALA A 8 21.79 -28.94 10.75
N LEU A 9 21.59 -28.66 12.03
CA LEU A 9 21.78 -29.60 13.14
C LEU A 9 20.51 -29.62 13.98
N VAL A 10 20.09 -30.81 14.39
CA VAL A 10 19.04 -31.00 15.40
C VAL A 10 19.72 -31.61 16.62
N LEU A 11 19.57 -30.97 17.78
CA LEU A 11 20.16 -31.41 19.04
C LEU A 11 19.05 -31.92 19.95
N PHE A 12 19.19 -33.15 20.43
CA PHE A 12 18.26 -33.76 21.38
C PHE A 12 18.88 -33.68 22.77
N ARG A 13 18.11 -33.18 23.74
CA ARG A 13 18.53 -33.14 25.15
C ARG A 13 18.65 -34.56 25.71
N GLU A 14 17.63 -35.39 25.46
CA GLU A 14 17.56 -36.77 25.92
C GLU A 14 17.88 -37.72 24.76
N PRO A 15 18.86 -38.63 24.91
CA PRO A 15 19.23 -39.59 23.86
C PRO A 15 18.05 -40.49 23.41
N GLY A 16 17.16 -40.85 24.34
CA GLY A 16 15.99 -41.68 24.04
C GLY A 16 15.02 -41.04 23.05
N THR A 17 14.96 -39.70 22.97
CA THR A 17 14.10 -38.99 22.00
C THR A 17 14.60 -39.18 20.57
N GLN A 18 15.92 -39.20 20.35
CA GLN A 18 16.48 -39.50 19.04
C GLN A 18 16.23 -40.96 18.65
N ALA A 19 16.36 -41.88 19.60
CA ALA A 19 16.14 -43.31 19.37
C ALA A 19 14.69 -43.62 18.95
N ALA A 20 13.71 -42.90 19.49
CA ALA A 20 12.29 -43.02 19.12
C ALA A 20 11.99 -42.61 17.66
N LEU A 21 12.90 -41.89 16.99
CA LEU A 21 12.79 -41.51 15.58
C LEU A 21 13.47 -42.52 14.64
N SER A 22 13.93 -43.66 15.16
CA SER A 22 14.62 -44.67 14.37
C SER A 22 13.64 -45.53 13.57
N THR A 23 14.02 -45.89 12.35
CA THR A 23 13.28 -46.85 11.52
C THR A 23 14.04 -48.17 11.43
N ASP A 24 13.36 -49.30 11.62
CA ASP A 24 13.92 -50.62 11.31
C ASP A 24 13.90 -50.86 9.80
N SER A 25 15.07 -51.17 9.21
CA SER A 25 15.26 -51.44 7.79
C SER A 25 16.46 -52.37 7.56
N ASP A 26 16.23 -53.62 7.16
CA ASP A 26 17.28 -54.65 7.06
C ASP A 26 18.48 -54.33 6.12
N SER A 27 18.40 -53.24 5.35
CA SER A 27 19.41 -52.81 4.38
C SER A 27 20.51 -51.89 4.93
N ILE A 28 20.35 -51.32 6.13
CA ILE A 28 21.39 -50.50 6.77
C ILE A 28 22.14 -51.40 7.77
N SER A 29 23.44 -51.19 7.95
CA SER A 29 24.25 -52.00 8.88
C SER A 29 23.87 -51.70 10.34
N ASN A 30 23.60 -52.76 11.12
CA ASN A 30 23.37 -52.73 12.57
C ASN A 30 24.65 -52.49 13.41
N ALA A 31 25.71 -51.93 12.81
CA ALA A 31 26.91 -51.57 13.55
C ALA A 31 26.62 -50.49 14.61
N GLN A 32 27.24 -50.61 15.78
CA GLN A 32 27.03 -49.72 16.94
C GLN A 32 27.24 -48.21 16.67
N LEU A 33 27.92 -47.83 15.59
CA LEU A 33 28.19 -46.43 15.19
C LEU A 33 27.44 -46.01 13.92
N SER A 34 26.44 -46.79 13.49
CA SER A 34 25.60 -46.44 12.36
C SER A 34 24.50 -45.48 12.82
N PHE A 35 24.58 -44.21 12.39
CA PHE A 35 23.55 -43.19 12.64
C PHE A 35 22.55 -43.05 11.49
N GLY A 36 22.63 -43.93 10.48
CA GLY A 36 21.76 -43.92 9.29
C GLY A 36 20.29 -44.15 9.62
N TRP A 37 20.03 -44.84 10.73
CA TRP A 37 18.71 -45.19 11.26
C TRP A 37 17.99 -44.03 11.93
N THR A 38 18.76 -43.09 12.50
CA THR A 38 18.21 -42.01 13.31
C THR A 38 18.01 -40.77 12.46
N GLY A 39 16.74 -40.39 12.25
CA GLY A 39 16.36 -39.10 11.66
C GLY A 39 15.38 -39.22 10.49
N PRO A 40 14.69 -38.12 10.16
CA PRO A 40 13.59 -38.16 9.20
C PRO A 40 14.07 -38.43 7.77
N VAL A 41 13.53 -39.48 7.15
CA VAL A 41 13.18 -39.61 5.73
C VAL A 41 14.31 -39.79 4.69
N ASN A 42 15.60 -39.58 5.00
CA ASN A 42 16.68 -39.77 4.01
C ASN A 42 17.72 -40.82 4.44
N GLY A 43 17.86 -41.90 3.66
CA GLY A 43 18.87 -42.94 3.88
C GLY A 43 20.30 -42.51 3.51
N SER A 44 20.48 -41.76 2.42
CA SER A 44 21.78 -41.18 2.05
C SER A 44 21.90 -39.75 2.59
N LYS A 45 23.01 -39.44 3.28
CA LYS A 45 23.28 -38.10 3.85
C LYS A 45 24.70 -37.65 3.50
N ALA A 46 24.84 -36.38 3.14
CA ALA A 46 26.15 -35.76 2.94
C ALA A 46 26.90 -35.60 4.27
N PHE A 47 28.23 -35.63 4.23
CA PHE A 47 29.08 -35.49 5.42
C PHE A 47 29.22 -34.02 5.87
N ASN A 48 28.09 -33.34 6.09
CA ASN A 48 28.05 -31.91 6.45
C ASN A 48 28.69 -31.62 7.82
N SER A 49 28.73 -32.59 8.73
CA SER A 49 29.41 -32.45 10.02
C SER A 49 30.92 -32.22 9.88
N LEU A 50 31.56 -32.70 8.80
CA LEU A 50 32.97 -32.40 8.53
C LEU A 50 33.20 -30.90 8.30
N LYS A 51 32.27 -30.20 7.63
CA LYS A 51 32.34 -28.75 7.42
C LYS A 51 32.31 -28.00 8.75
N VAL A 52 31.39 -28.39 9.64
CA VAL A 52 31.25 -27.82 11.00
C VAL A 52 32.49 -28.11 11.84
N TRP A 53 32.94 -29.37 11.88
CA TRP A 53 34.12 -29.78 12.63
C TRP A 53 35.36 -29.02 12.18
N SER A 54 35.56 -28.90 10.86
CA SER A 54 36.69 -28.16 10.28
C SER A 54 36.66 -26.68 10.69
N PHE A 55 35.47 -26.05 10.65
CA PHE A 55 35.28 -24.68 11.10
C PHE A 55 35.62 -24.51 12.59
N ILE A 56 35.12 -25.40 13.45
CA ILE A 56 35.41 -25.38 14.90
C ILE A 56 36.90 -25.58 15.15
N LYS A 57 37.55 -26.52 14.46
CA LYS A 57 38.99 -26.78 14.63
C LYS A 57 39.86 -25.62 14.17
N ARG A 58 39.49 -24.98 13.05
CA ARG A 58 40.22 -23.84 12.50
C ARG A 58 40.12 -22.58 13.37
N HIS A 59 38.90 -22.24 13.80
CA HIS A 59 38.65 -20.99 14.51
C HIS A 59 38.71 -21.14 16.03
N GLY A 60 38.31 -22.28 16.57
CA GLY A 60 38.15 -22.45 18.01
C GLY A 60 37.02 -21.58 18.59
N LYS A 61 36.70 -21.81 19.87
CA LYS A 61 35.59 -21.11 20.55
C LYS A 61 35.78 -19.59 20.57
N ASN A 62 36.98 -19.12 20.90
CA ASN A 62 37.25 -17.69 21.11
C ASN A 62 37.14 -16.89 19.81
N SER A 63 37.70 -17.37 18.70
CA SER A 63 37.54 -16.69 17.40
C SER A 63 36.09 -16.68 16.95
N MET A 64 35.36 -17.77 17.16
CA MET A 64 33.92 -17.81 16.85
C MET A 64 33.11 -16.82 17.70
N GLY A 65 33.42 -16.68 18.98
CA GLY A 65 32.83 -15.66 19.85
C GLY A 65 33.10 -14.25 19.34
N TRP A 66 34.37 -13.94 19.07
CA TRP A 66 34.77 -12.64 18.50
C TRP A 66 34.06 -12.33 17.17
N MET A 67 33.90 -13.31 16.28
CA MET A 67 33.16 -13.13 15.04
C MET A 67 31.68 -12.78 15.26
N ILE A 68 31.05 -13.26 16.34
CA ILE A 68 29.69 -12.87 16.70
C ILE A 68 29.68 -11.47 17.30
N ASP A 69 30.61 -11.16 18.20
CA ASP A 69 30.72 -9.85 18.83
C ASP A 69 30.92 -8.72 17.81
N GLU A 70 31.79 -8.92 16.80
CA GLU A 70 32.00 -7.94 15.73
C GLU A 70 30.74 -7.72 14.88
N ARG A 71 29.94 -8.77 14.65
CA ARG A 71 28.65 -8.64 13.94
C ARG A 71 27.64 -7.86 14.76
N LEU A 72 27.60 -8.09 16.08
CA LEU A 72 26.76 -7.33 17.00
C LEU A 72 27.17 -5.85 16.99
N LYS A 73 28.47 -5.55 17.10
CA LYS A 73 29.01 -4.19 17.03
C LYS A 73 28.65 -3.50 15.71
N LEU A 74 28.87 -4.17 14.58
CA LEU A 74 28.51 -3.64 13.28
C LEU A 74 27.00 -3.39 13.18
N THR A 75 26.17 -4.33 13.63
CA THR A 75 24.71 -4.18 13.60
C THR A 75 24.23 -3.00 14.43
N ASN A 76 24.79 -2.81 15.63
CA ASN A 76 24.48 -1.65 16.48
C ASN A 76 24.91 -0.34 15.82
N ALA A 77 26.10 -0.30 15.20
CA ALA A 77 26.56 0.88 14.47
C ALA A 77 25.64 1.23 13.28
N ILE A 78 25.10 0.21 12.59
CA ILE A 78 24.13 0.40 11.50
C ILE A 78 22.81 0.94 12.04
N GLN A 79 22.30 0.40 13.15
CA GLN A 79 21.06 0.89 13.78
C GLN A 79 21.18 2.37 14.14
N LEU A 80 22.29 2.76 14.79
CA LEU A 80 22.57 4.16 15.10
C LEU A 80 22.64 5.02 13.83
N GLU A 81 23.35 4.58 12.79
CA GLU A 81 23.43 5.32 11.52
C GLU A 81 22.05 5.52 10.87
N VAL A 82 21.16 4.52 10.95
CA VAL A 82 19.78 4.63 10.47
C VAL A 82 18.98 5.65 11.30
N GLU A 83 19.10 5.63 12.62
CA GLU A 83 18.40 6.59 13.51
C GLU A 83 18.81 8.04 13.27
N HIS A 84 20.07 8.28 12.86
CA HIS A 84 20.56 9.64 12.55
C HIS A 84 20.12 10.15 11.16
N ARG A 85 19.53 9.29 10.32
CA ARG A 85 19.10 9.66 8.96
C ARG A 85 17.64 10.09 8.96
N PRO A 86 17.34 11.36 8.63
CA PRO A 86 15.98 11.91 8.77
C PRO A 86 14.96 11.32 7.78
N ASN A 87 15.41 10.61 6.74
CA ASN A 87 14.52 9.94 5.80
C ASN A 87 14.30 8.45 6.11
N LEU A 88 14.89 7.92 7.18
CA LEU A 88 14.75 6.53 7.55
C LEU A 88 14.06 6.39 8.91
N ILE A 89 13.30 5.33 9.06
CA ILE A 89 12.67 4.95 10.33
C ILE A 89 13.21 3.58 10.70
N LEU A 90 13.93 3.48 11.82
CA LEU A 90 14.35 2.21 12.38
C LEU A 90 13.13 1.44 12.91
N LEU A 91 13.02 0.16 12.57
CA LEU A 91 11.94 -0.71 12.99
C LEU A 91 12.42 -1.73 14.02
N GLY A 92 12.22 -1.39 15.30
CA GLY A 92 12.66 -2.20 16.43
C GLY A 92 14.17 -2.18 16.63
N GLY A 93 14.63 -2.61 17.81
CA GLY A 93 16.02 -2.98 18.03
C GLY A 93 16.24 -4.40 17.52
N ALA A 94 17.40 -4.67 16.92
CA ALA A 94 17.76 -6.04 16.57
C ALA A 94 18.83 -6.60 17.49
N ASP A 95 18.67 -7.87 17.84
CA ASP A 95 19.47 -8.50 18.89
C ASP A 95 20.70 -9.25 18.37
N ILE A 96 20.82 -9.48 17.05
CA ILE A 96 21.87 -10.37 16.51
C ILE A 96 22.58 -9.78 15.29
N ASN A 97 21.97 -9.81 14.10
CA ASN A 97 22.69 -9.48 12.86
C ASN A 97 21.82 -8.86 11.77
N SER A 98 20.64 -8.34 12.12
CA SER A 98 19.77 -7.68 11.15
C SER A 98 19.54 -6.22 11.54
N CYS A 99 19.33 -5.34 10.58
CA CYS A 99 18.78 -4.01 10.87
C CYS A 99 17.60 -3.80 9.94
N MET A 100 16.41 -3.57 10.50
CA MET A 100 15.18 -3.37 9.73
C MET A 100 14.77 -1.91 9.79
N PHE A 101 14.43 -1.33 8.65
CA PHE A 101 14.05 0.07 8.55
C PHE A 101 13.15 0.31 7.34
N VAL A 102 12.58 1.51 7.27
CA VAL A 102 11.73 1.95 6.17
C VAL A 102 12.21 3.32 5.72
N TYR A 103 12.31 3.53 4.41
CA TYR A 103 12.46 4.86 3.86
C TYR A 103 11.12 5.61 3.94
N VAL A 104 11.09 6.72 4.67
CA VAL A 104 9.98 7.66 4.74
C VAL A 104 10.55 9.07 4.61
N PRO A 105 10.18 9.85 3.58
CA PRO A 105 10.74 11.18 3.36
C PRO A 105 10.69 12.04 4.62
N ALA A 106 11.77 12.77 4.91
CA ALA A 106 11.88 13.60 6.11
C ALA A 106 10.72 14.60 6.25
N SER A 107 10.23 15.15 5.14
CA SER A 107 9.06 16.05 5.14
C SER A 107 7.78 15.38 5.65
N VAL A 108 7.58 14.08 5.34
CA VAL A 108 6.44 13.28 5.81
C VAL A 108 6.58 13.03 7.31
N GLN A 109 7.77 12.62 7.75
CA GLN A 109 8.04 12.40 9.17
C GLN A 109 7.82 13.68 9.97
N GLN A 110 8.39 14.80 9.53
CA GLN A 110 8.25 16.10 10.17
C GLN A 110 6.78 16.55 10.28
N TYR A 111 5.98 16.39 9.22
CA TYR A 111 4.56 16.73 9.27
C TYR A 111 3.79 15.89 10.31
N CYS A 112 4.07 14.58 10.37
CA CYS A 112 3.51 13.69 11.40
C CYS A 112 3.89 14.16 12.82
N LEU A 113 5.15 14.58 13.01
CA LEU A 113 5.63 15.08 14.30
C LEU A 113 4.92 16.38 14.71
N GLU A 114 4.84 17.36 13.81
CA GLU A 114 4.26 18.68 14.06
C GLU A 114 2.77 18.63 14.38
N HIS A 115 2.02 17.77 13.69
CA HIS A 115 0.57 17.66 13.84
C HIS A 115 0.16 16.56 14.83
N ASN A 116 1.13 15.87 15.42
CA ASN A 116 0.91 14.74 16.31
C ASN A 116 -0.01 13.66 15.70
N ILE A 117 0.20 13.37 14.41
CA ILE A 117 -0.55 12.35 13.66
C ILE A 117 0.38 11.21 13.23
N ARG A 118 -0.22 10.09 12.85
CA ARG A 118 0.48 8.94 12.25
C ARG A 118 0.30 8.95 10.73
N ILE A 119 1.12 8.16 10.04
CA ILE A 119 0.96 7.93 8.60
C ILE A 119 -0.33 7.15 8.40
N SER A 120 -1.21 7.67 7.54
CA SER A 120 -2.48 7.00 7.22
C SER A 120 -2.28 5.77 6.33
N ASP A 121 -3.32 4.94 6.20
CA ASP A 121 -3.25 3.73 5.37
C ASP A 121 -2.92 4.03 3.90
N ALA A 122 -3.47 5.11 3.34
CA ALA A 122 -3.21 5.47 1.95
C ALA A 122 -1.80 6.05 1.75
N ASP A 123 -1.28 6.82 2.71
CA ASP A 123 0.08 7.35 2.62
C ASP A 123 1.11 6.25 2.91
N LEU A 124 0.79 5.29 3.79
CA LEU A 124 1.62 4.11 4.04
C LEU A 124 1.68 3.18 2.83
N GLU A 125 0.60 3.05 2.05
CA GLU A 125 0.62 2.33 0.77
C GLU A 125 1.63 2.93 -0.20
N LYS A 126 1.67 4.27 -0.32
CA LYS A 126 2.65 4.98 -1.17
C LYS A 126 4.08 4.77 -0.65
N VAL A 127 4.29 4.85 0.67
CA VAL A 127 5.58 4.54 1.30
C VAL A 127 6.01 3.10 0.99
N ASN A 128 5.11 2.14 1.05
CA ASN A 128 5.40 0.74 0.73
C ASN A 128 5.83 0.58 -0.73
N GLN A 129 5.14 1.24 -1.67
CA GLN A 129 5.51 1.22 -3.09
C GLN A 129 6.88 1.85 -3.33
N LEU A 130 7.19 2.98 -2.65
CA LEU A 130 8.53 3.58 -2.72
C LEU A 130 9.61 2.60 -2.26
N ASN A 131 9.43 1.93 -1.11
CA ASN A 131 10.43 0.99 -0.59
C ASN A 131 10.60 -0.25 -1.48
N LEU A 132 9.51 -0.75 -2.06
CA LEU A 132 9.55 -1.84 -3.04
C LEU A 132 10.35 -1.42 -4.29
N HIS A 133 10.06 -0.25 -4.86
CA HIS A 133 10.77 0.26 -6.04
C HIS A 133 12.26 0.53 -5.76
N ILE A 134 12.59 1.05 -4.57
CA ILE A 134 13.99 1.22 -4.15
C ILE A 134 14.72 -0.13 -4.16
N GLN A 135 14.11 -1.18 -3.60
CA GLN A 135 14.70 -2.52 -3.59
C GLN A 135 14.90 -3.04 -5.02
N ASP A 136 13.90 -2.93 -5.87
CA ASP A 136 13.96 -3.40 -7.25
C ASP A 136 15.10 -2.75 -8.04
N ILE A 137 15.27 -1.42 -7.89
CA ILE A 137 16.36 -0.69 -8.55
C ILE A 137 17.71 -1.15 -7.99
N ILE A 138 17.86 -1.24 -6.66
CA ILE A 138 19.10 -1.73 -6.04
C ILE A 138 19.48 -3.12 -6.57
N HIS A 139 18.50 -4.02 -6.68
CA HIS A 139 18.73 -5.38 -7.19
C HIS A 139 19.13 -5.38 -8.67
N ARG A 140 18.55 -4.52 -9.50
CA ARG A 140 18.89 -4.40 -10.94
C ARG A 140 20.26 -3.77 -11.18
N GLU A 141 20.71 -2.87 -10.31
CA GLU A 141 22.04 -2.25 -10.43
C GLU A 141 23.18 -3.21 -10.07
N HIS A 142 22.89 -4.27 -9.32
CA HIS A 142 23.87 -5.29 -8.89
C HIS A 142 25.07 -4.76 -8.09
N VAL A 143 25.05 -3.50 -7.64
CA VAL A 143 26.10 -2.90 -6.80
C VAL A 143 25.92 -3.27 -5.33
N TYR A 144 24.67 -3.27 -4.86
CA TYR A 144 24.30 -3.65 -3.52
C TYR A 144 23.19 -4.70 -3.53
N TYR A 145 23.01 -5.36 -2.40
CA TYR A 145 21.88 -6.24 -2.17
C TYR A 145 21.26 -5.94 -0.82
N ILE A 146 19.93 -5.77 -0.80
CA ILE A 146 19.16 -5.55 0.41
C ILE A 146 17.94 -6.46 0.41
N HIS A 147 17.56 -6.98 1.57
CA HIS A 147 16.32 -7.72 1.69
C HIS A 147 15.16 -6.74 1.83
N GLY A 148 14.12 -6.89 1.01
CA GLY A 148 12.85 -6.21 1.20
C GLY A 148 11.71 -7.20 1.20
N PHE A 149 10.76 -7.01 2.12
CA PHE A 149 9.60 -7.87 2.27
C PHE A 149 8.49 -7.16 3.06
N PRO A 150 7.22 -7.56 2.87
CA PRO A 150 6.15 -7.04 3.67
C PRO A 150 6.15 -7.67 5.08
N LEU A 151 6.00 -6.84 6.10
CA LEU A 151 5.72 -7.24 7.47
C LEU A 151 4.31 -6.80 7.86
N GLY A 152 3.53 -7.73 8.42
CA GLY A 152 2.25 -7.42 9.06
C GLY A 152 2.45 -7.14 10.55
N ASN A 153 1.64 -6.26 11.12
CA ASN A 153 1.55 -5.99 12.56
C ASN A 153 2.87 -5.56 13.20
N PHE A 154 3.68 -4.76 12.51
CA PHE A 154 4.93 -4.21 13.06
C PHE A 154 4.78 -2.70 13.34
N PRO A 155 4.27 -2.30 14.51
CA PRO A 155 4.05 -0.90 14.83
C PRO A 155 5.37 -0.16 15.05
N HIS A 156 5.41 1.10 14.64
CA HIS A 156 6.41 2.06 15.10
C HIS A 156 5.69 3.07 15.98
N GLY A 157 6.07 3.16 17.26
CA GLY A 157 5.32 3.90 18.29
C GLY A 157 4.90 5.32 17.88
N ARG A 158 5.69 5.97 17.01
CA ARG A 158 5.42 7.32 16.50
C ARG A 158 4.69 7.40 15.15
N PHE A 159 4.95 6.50 14.21
CA PHE A 159 4.61 6.72 12.80
C PHE A 159 3.65 5.69 12.21
N ILE A 160 3.66 4.45 12.73
CA ILE A 160 2.97 3.31 12.13
C ILE A 160 2.11 2.63 13.19
N GLU A 161 0.82 2.50 12.92
CA GLU A 161 -0.12 1.85 13.83
C GLU A 161 0.05 0.32 13.89
N PRO A 162 -0.34 -0.31 15.01
CA PRO A 162 -0.52 -1.76 15.06
C PRO A 162 -1.52 -2.23 13.98
N GLY A 163 -1.35 -3.44 13.47
CA GLY A 163 -2.26 -3.97 12.44
C GLY A 163 -1.86 -3.66 10.99
N LYS A 164 -0.92 -2.72 10.77
CA LYS A 164 -0.60 -2.25 9.42
C LYS A 164 0.46 -3.12 8.74
N LYS A 165 0.35 -3.22 7.41
CA LYS A 165 1.33 -3.88 6.55
C LYS A 165 2.36 -2.83 6.10
N VAL A 166 3.63 -3.12 6.34
CA VAL A 166 4.75 -2.23 6.01
C VAL A 166 5.75 -3.00 5.16
N PHE A 167 6.17 -2.43 4.03
CA PHE A 167 7.25 -2.97 3.23
C PHE A 167 8.57 -2.47 3.80
N VAL A 168 9.34 -3.37 4.40
CA VAL A 168 10.55 -3.02 5.13
C VAL A 168 11.77 -3.35 4.30
N LEU A 169 12.83 -2.60 4.51
CA LEU A 169 14.18 -2.89 4.04
C LEU A 169 15.00 -3.44 5.21
N ARG A 170 15.83 -4.45 4.94
CA ARG A 170 16.61 -5.14 5.96
C ARG A 170 18.02 -5.46 5.48
N THR A 171 19.01 -5.05 6.27
CA THR A 171 20.38 -5.57 6.14
C THR A 171 20.53 -6.87 6.93
N LEU A 172 21.35 -7.79 6.43
CA LEU A 172 21.80 -8.99 7.14
C LEU A 172 23.33 -8.98 7.23
N ASN A 173 23.85 -8.72 8.42
CA ASN A 173 25.25 -8.46 8.70
C ASN A 173 25.99 -9.77 9.03
N GLY A 174 25.95 -10.70 8.08
CA GLY A 174 26.57 -12.02 8.22
C GLY A 174 28.00 -12.10 7.69
N ASN A 175 28.36 -11.26 6.72
CA ASN A 175 29.67 -11.29 6.08
C ASN A 175 30.70 -10.51 6.93
N PRO A 176 31.80 -11.13 7.39
CA PRO A 176 32.83 -10.42 8.16
C PRO A 176 33.59 -9.36 7.37
N GLN A 177 33.46 -9.34 6.04
CA GLN A 177 34.06 -8.32 5.18
C GLN A 177 33.18 -7.07 5.01
N SER A 178 31.95 -7.08 5.53
CA SER A 178 31.07 -5.92 5.51
C SER A 178 31.61 -4.83 6.44
N THR A 179 31.70 -3.61 5.92
CA THR A 179 32.14 -2.43 6.68
C THR A 179 31.02 -1.41 6.81
N MET A 180 31.16 -0.48 7.77
CA MET A 180 30.24 0.66 7.88
C MET A 180 30.25 1.54 6.63
N ASP A 181 31.37 1.62 5.90
CA ASP A 181 31.42 2.41 4.67
C ASP A 181 30.57 1.79 3.56
N ASN A 182 30.55 0.46 3.45
CA ASN A 182 29.62 -0.23 2.54
C ASN A 182 28.17 0.08 2.89
N VAL A 183 27.85 0.09 4.19
CA VAL A 183 26.49 0.34 4.66
C VAL A 183 26.09 1.80 4.44
N ARG A 184 26.94 2.77 4.76
CA ARG A 184 26.69 4.19 4.47
C ARG A 184 26.47 4.43 2.98
N GLY A 185 27.24 3.77 2.11
CA GLY A 185 27.04 3.80 0.67
C GLY A 185 25.64 3.31 0.26
N LEU A 186 25.23 2.14 0.78
CA LEU A 186 23.89 1.59 0.55
C LEU A 186 22.78 2.51 1.07
N LEU A 187 22.88 2.99 2.31
CA LEU A 187 21.87 3.87 2.91
C LEU A 187 21.75 5.19 2.13
N SER A 188 22.87 5.77 1.70
CA SER A 188 22.86 7.01 0.91
C SER A 188 22.24 6.78 -0.47
N LYS A 189 22.47 5.62 -1.08
CA LYS A 189 21.80 5.23 -2.32
C LYS A 189 20.30 5.06 -2.12
N ILE A 190 19.86 4.41 -1.02
CA ILE A 190 18.44 4.27 -0.67
C ILE A 190 17.77 5.64 -0.53
N GLU A 191 18.39 6.57 0.21
CA GLU A 191 17.83 7.92 0.38
C GLU A 191 17.78 8.68 -0.96
N HIS A 192 18.83 8.59 -1.78
CA HIS A 192 18.86 9.21 -3.09
C HIS A 192 17.77 8.67 -4.01
N LEU A 193 17.64 7.34 -4.13
CA LEU A 193 16.59 6.69 -4.91
C LEU A 193 15.21 7.05 -4.37
N GLY A 194 15.04 7.04 -3.05
CA GLY A 194 13.80 7.41 -2.42
C GLY A 194 13.41 8.85 -2.72
N GLN A 195 14.36 9.78 -2.77
CA GLN A 195 14.09 11.19 -3.11
C GLN A 195 13.73 11.36 -4.59
N VAL A 196 14.45 10.68 -5.48
CA VAL A 196 14.16 10.66 -6.93
C VAL A 196 12.77 10.09 -7.16
N LEU A 197 12.49 8.88 -6.66
CA LEU A 197 11.19 8.23 -6.81
C LEU A 197 10.05 9.01 -6.16
N PHE A 198 10.30 9.67 -5.03
CA PHE A 198 9.31 10.54 -4.40
C PHE A 198 8.95 11.73 -5.30
N THR A 199 9.95 12.29 -5.98
CA THR A 199 9.77 13.40 -6.93
C THR A 199 9.12 12.93 -8.24
N ASP A 200 9.59 11.81 -8.80
CA ASP A 200 9.10 11.21 -10.05
C ASP A 200 7.65 10.70 -9.91
N SER A 201 7.32 10.11 -8.76
CA SER A 201 5.94 9.74 -8.41
C SER A 201 5.07 10.95 -8.10
N GLN A 202 5.63 12.16 -8.19
CA GLN A 202 4.91 13.41 -8.00
C GLN A 202 4.23 13.46 -6.63
N HIS A 203 4.87 12.89 -5.61
CA HIS A 203 4.37 12.96 -4.25
C HIS A 203 4.83 14.28 -3.62
N ILE A 204 3.91 14.97 -2.95
CA ILE A 204 4.19 16.21 -2.24
C ILE A 204 3.69 16.07 -0.81
N CYS A 205 4.52 16.50 0.15
CA CYS A 205 4.06 16.67 1.51
C CYS A 205 3.14 17.90 1.60
N MET A 206 1.83 17.70 1.81
CA MET A 206 0.85 18.80 1.81
C MET A 206 0.92 19.69 3.06
N GLY A 207 1.84 19.38 3.98
CA GLY A 207 2.03 20.07 5.25
C GLY A 207 2.88 21.34 5.23
N GLY A 208 3.57 21.62 4.13
CA GLY A 208 4.60 22.66 4.12
C GLY A 208 4.05 24.09 3.96
N THR A 209 3.62 24.73 5.06
CA THR A 209 3.75 26.18 5.26
C THR A 209 3.80 26.46 6.77
N ALA A 210 4.96 26.87 7.28
CA ALA A 210 5.12 27.35 8.65
C ALA A 210 4.07 28.45 8.93
N GLY A 211 3.23 28.26 9.94
CA GLY A 211 2.29 29.29 10.44
C GLY A 211 0.84 29.23 9.93
N SER A 212 0.44 28.25 9.12
CA SER A 212 -0.96 28.05 8.74
C SER A 212 -1.53 26.78 9.36
N SER A 213 -2.62 26.90 10.12
CA SER A 213 -3.35 25.76 10.71
C SER A 213 -4.05 24.86 9.67
N ALA A 214 -4.09 25.28 8.40
CA ALA A 214 -4.70 24.52 7.31
C ALA A 214 -3.61 24.02 6.34
N ASN A 215 -3.56 22.69 6.14
CA ASN A 215 -2.68 22.06 5.15
C ASN A 215 -3.07 22.49 3.71
N ARG A 216 -2.15 22.30 2.75
CA ARG A 216 -2.32 22.71 1.34
C ARG A 216 -3.62 22.19 0.72
N LEU A 217 -4.00 20.96 1.08
CA LEU A 217 -5.24 20.32 0.64
C LEU A 217 -6.48 21.15 1.03
N GLN A 218 -6.60 21.55 2.30
CA GLN A 218 -7.73 22.37 2.77
C GLN A 218 -7.78 23.75 2.11
N ARG A 219 -6.62 24.37 1.85
CA ARG A 219 -6.57 25.65 1.15
C ARG A 219 -7.00 25.52 -0.30
N ALA A 220 -6.56 24.46 -0.98
CA ALA A 220 -6.99 24.14 -2.33
C ALA A 220 -8.49 23.84 -2.40
N GLU A 221 -9.05 23.06 -1.47
CA GLU A 221 -10.49 22.84 -1.36
C GLU A 221 -11.24 24.17 -1.23
N ARG A 222 -10.84 25.06 -0.30
CA ARG A 222 -11.48 26.38 -0.13
C ARG A 222 -11.41 27.24 -1.40
N LYS A 223 -10.25 27.28 -2.06
CA LYS A 223 -10.06 28.02 -3.33
C LYS A 223 -10.91 27.44 -4.45
N LEU A 224 -10.99 26.11 -4.56
CA LEU A 224 -11.86 25.42 -5.51
C LEU A 224 -13.32 25.74 -5.23
N THR A 225 -13.77 25.64 -3.98
CA THR A 225 -15.13 25.96 -3.57
C THR A 225 -15.54 27.35 -4.03
N GLN A 226 -14.74 28.36 -3.71
CA GLN A 226 -15.03 29.75 -4.09
C GLN A 226 -15.08 29.93 -5.61
N LYS A 227 -14.09 29.41 -6.33
CA LYS A 227 -14.02 29.56 -7.80
C LYS A 227 -15.14 28.81 -8.51
N LEU A 228 -15.56 27.65 -8.00
CA LEU A 228 -16.64 26.85 -8.58
C LEU A 228 -18.01 27.51 -8.37
N TYR A 229 -18.29 28.09 -7.19
CA TYR A 229 -19.51 28.88 -7.00
C TYR A 229 -19.57 30.06 -7.98
N ASN A 230 -18.47 30.76 -8.19
CA ASN A 230 -18.41 31.85 -9.17
C ASN A 230 -18.61 31.35 -10.61
N LEU A 231 -18.14 30.14 -10.93
CA LEU A 231 -18.18 29.58 -12.28
C LEU A 231 -19.56 29.04 -12.68
N PHE A 232 -20.27 28.44 -11.73
CA PHE A 232 -21.58 27.83 -11.94
C PHE A 232 -22.73 28.78 -11.59
N ASP A 233 -22.48 29.81 -10.80
CA ASP A 233 -23.46 30.82 -10.39
C ASP A 233 -24.74 30.17 -9.85
N ASN A 234 -25.91 30.47 -10.43
CA ASN A 234 -27.19 29.90 -10.02
C ASN A 234 -27.52 28.54 -10.67
N ASN A 235 -26.62 27.97 -11.48
CA ASN A 235 -26.87 26.67 -12.10
C ASN A 235 -26.64 25.54 -11.11
N ASP A 236 -27.54 24.55 -11.10
CA ASP A 236 -27.40 23.36 -10.26
C ASP A 236 -26.08 22.61 -10.55
N PHE A 237 -25.26 22.46 -9.51
CA PHE A 237 -24.02 21.68 -9.55
C PHE A 237 -23.68 21.05 -8.20
N ALA A 238 -22.84 20.02 -8.24
CA ALA A 238 -22.19 19.42 -7.09
C ALA A 238 -20.73 19.06 -7.44
N ALA A 239 -19.77 19.64 -6.73
CA ALA A 239 -18.35 19.38 -6.86
C ALA A 239 -17.88 18.50 -5.70
N VAL A 240 -17.27 17.37 -6.03
CA VAL A 240 -17.01 16.29 -5.11
C VAL A 240 -15.55 15.88 -5.20
N VAL A 241 -14.87 15.93 -4.05
CA VAL A 241 -13.55 15.33 -3.88
C VAL A 241 -13.74 13.86 -3.49
N TYR A 242 -12.98 12.96 -4.09
CA TYR A 242 -13.15 11.52 -3.90
C TYR A 242 -11.85 10.77 -3.67
N GLY A 243 -11.95 9.49 -3.32
CA GLY A 243 -10.80 8.60 -3.16
C GLY A 243 -9.97 8.94 -1.92
N SER A 244 -8.64 8.88 -2.03
CA SER A 244 -7.75 9.12 -0.89
C SER A 244 -7.81 10.56 -0.39
N SER A 245 -8.04 11.52 -1.29
CA SER A 245 -8.09 12.96 -1.01
C SER A 245 -9.33 13.42 -0.23
N ALA A 246 -10.38 12.60 -0.21
CA ALA A 246 -11.58 12.87 0.59
C ALA A 246 -11.41 12.58 2.09
N LEU A 247 -10.34 11.87 2.48
CA LEU A 247 -10.02 11.57 3.87
C LEU A 247 -9.16 12.67 4.49
N GLN A 248 -9.59 13.19 5.64
CA GLN A 248 -8.82 14.19 6.40
C GLN A 248 -7.45 13.67 6.85
N SER A 249 -7.34 12.36 7.15
CA SER A 249 -6.10 11.73 7.62
C SER A 249 -5.08 11.42 6.52
N ASN A 250 -5.51 11.33 5.25
CA ASN A 250 -4.63 11.03 4.10
C ASN A 250 -3.98 12.28 3.49
N ALA A 251 -3.89 13.37 4.25
CA ALA A 251 -3.45 14.63 3.67
C ALA A 251 -1.95 14.64 3.34
N ILE A 252 -1.13 13.68 3.78
CA ILE A 252 0.33 13.88 3.76
C ILE A 252 0.89 13.78 2.35
N LEU A 253 0.53 12.76 1.57
CA LEU A 253 1.08 12.51 0.22
C LEU A 253 0.04 12.56 -0.90
N SER A 254 -1.11 13.19 -0.69
CA SER A 254 -2.25 13.08 -1.61
C SER A 254 -2.31 14.16 -2.69
N ASN A 255 -2.72 13.75 -3.88
CA ASN A 255 -3.27 14.58 -4.95
C ASN A 255 -4.71 15.00 -4.58
N ILE A 256 -5.34 15.83 -5.43
CA ILE A 256 -6.78 16.12 -5.34
C ILE A 256 -7.49 15.46 -6.51
N ASP A 257 -8.39 14.53 -6.20
CA ASP A 257 -9.27 13.92 -7.18
C ASP A 257 -10.64 14.59 -7.10
N LEU A 258 -10.97 15.37 -8.14
CA LEU A 258 -12.20 16.16 -8.22
C LEU A 258 -13.08 15.67 -9.37
N MET A 259 -14.38 15.57 -9.11
CA MET A 259 -15.41 15.44 -10.14
C MET A 259 -16.54 16.42 -9.86
N VAL A 260 -16.93 17.18 -10.89
CA VAL A 260 -18.04 18.14 -10.85
C VAL A 260 -19.20 17.57 -11.63
N PHE A 261 -20.36 17.52 -10.98
CA PHE A 261 -21.64 17.11 -11.56
C PHE A 261 -22.48 18.34 -11.86
N ALA A 262 -22.94 18.49 -13.11
CA ALA A 262 -23.76 19.63 -13.53
C ALA A 262 -24.80 19.23 -14.59
N HIS A 263 -25.70 20.14 -14.96
CA HIS A 263 -26.72 19.85 -15.98
C HIS A 263 -26.13 19.77 -17.41
N SER A 264 -25.07 20.51 -17.69
CA SER A 264 -24.42 20.54 -19.01
C SER A 264 -22.90 20.45 -18.89
N ALA A 265 -22.29 19.70 -19.82
CA ALA A 265 -20.84 19.57 -19.95
C ALA A 265 -20.42 20.03 -21.36
N LYS A 266 -20.76 21.27 -21.72
CA LYS A 266 -20.32 21.86 -23.00
C LYS A 266 -18.81 22.05 -22.99
N SER A 267 -18.15 21.91 -24.13
CA SER A 267 -16.69 22.02 -24.26
C SER A 267 -16.12 23.29 -23.65
N SER A 268 -16.80 24.44 -23.80
CA SER A 268 -16.37 25.71 -23.18
C SER A 268 -16.35 25.62 -21.65
N LYS A 269 -17.42 25.09 -21.04
CA LYS A 269 -17.52 24.94 -19.58
C LYS A 269 -16.51 23.93 -19.02
N ILE A 270 -16.24 22.84 -19.76
CA ILE A 270 -15.19 21.88 -19.41
C ILE A 270 -13.83 22.59 -19.32
N GLN A 271 -13.48 23.40 -20.33
CA GLN A 271 -12.20 24.12 -20.34
C GLN A 271 -12.09 25.13 -19.18
N GLU A 272 -13.19 25.80 -18.83
CA GLU A 272 -13.23 26.71 -17.68
C GLU A 272 -12.99 25.95 -16.36
N VAL A 273 -13.63 24.79 -16.14
CA VAL A 273 -13.40 23.94 -14.95
C VAL A 273 -11.94 23.44 -14.91
N VAL A 274 -11.40 22.99 -16.04
CA VAL A 274 -9.99 22.56 -16.15
C VAL A 274 -9.03 23.71 -15.80
N SER A 275 -9.30 24.91 -16.30
CA SER A 275 -8.50 26.10 -16.01
C SER A 275 -8.54 26.48 -14.53
N VAL A 276 -9.74 26.48 -13.92
CA VAL A 276 -9.92 26.72 -12.48
C VAL A 276 -9.15 25.69 -11.66
N PHE A 277 -9.29 24.40 -11.99
CA PHE A 277 -8.61 23.33 -11.28
C PHE A 277 -7.09 23.50 -11.36
N ARG A 278 -6.53 23.65 -12.57
CA ARG A 278 -5.09 23.86 -12.78
C ARG A 278 -4.56 25.07 -12.02
N SER A 279 -5.26 26.21 -12.09
CA SER A 279 -4.87 27.43 -11.39
C SER A 279 -4.78 27.25 -9.88
N VAL A 280 -5.71 26.50 -9.27
CA VAL A 280 -5.68 26.25 -7.83
C VAL A 280 -4.57 25.26 -7.46
N MET A 281 -4.41 24.19 -8.23
CA MET A 281 -3.36 23.19 -7.99
C MET A 281 -1.97 23.82 -8.08
N GLU A 282 -1.72 24.63 -9.12
CA GLU A 282 -0.48 25.38 -9.30
C GLU A 282 -0.22 26.35 -8.14
N ALA A 283 -1.23 27.12 -7.74
CA ALA A 283 -1.10 28.10 -6.66
C ALA A 283 -0.84 27.48 -5.28
N GLU A 284 -1.24 26.22 -5.07
CA GLU A 284 -0.98 25.48 -3.82
C GLU A 284 0.19 24.50 -3.92
N GLY A 285 0.84 24.42 -5.10
CA GLY A 285 1.90 23.45 -5.36
C GLY A 285 1.42 22.02 -5.17
N ILE A 286 0.22 21.69 -5.65
CA ILE A 286 -0.38 20.36 -5.63
C ILE A 286 -0.24 19.77 -7.02
N LEU A 287 0.24 18.53 -7.10
CA LEU A 287 0.42 17.86 -8.38
C LEU A 287 -0.90 17.32 -8.92
N ILE A 288 -1.00 17.36 -10.24
CA ILE A 288 -2.17 16.92 -10.98
C ILE A 288 -1.87 15.57 -11.57
N ASP A 289 -2.70 14.59 -11.28
CA ASP A 289 -2.64 13.30 -11.94
C ASP A 289 -3.19 13.41 -13.38
N PHE A 290 -2.39 12.93 -14.33
CA PHE A 290 -2.68 12.95 -15.76
C PHE A 290 -3.05 11.58 -16.33
N GLU A 291 -3.19 10.53 -15.51
CA GLU A 291 -3.59 9.19 -15.95
C GLU A 291 -4.90 9.24 -16.76
N ILE A 292 -5.91 9.92 -16.23
CA ILE A 292 -7.17 10.17 -16.93
C ILE A 292 -7.22 11.65 -17.35
N PRO A 293 -7.44 11.96 -18.64
CA PRO A 293 -7.47 13.34 -19.12
C PRO A 293 -8.46 14.21 -18.33
N LEU A 294 -7.99 15.35 -17.81
CA LEU A 294 -8.80 16.26 -16.97
C LEU A 294 -10.10 16.70 -17.65
N HIS A 295 -10.05 16.98 -18.96
CA HIS A 295 -11.21 17.41 -19.73
C HIS A 295 -12.29 16.32 -19.85
N ARG A 296 -11.94 15.04 -19.58
CA ARG A 296 -12.90 13.94 -19.51
C ARG A 296 -13.49 13.77 -18.11
N ARG A 297 -12.65 13.83 -17.06
CA ARG A 297 -13.08 13.46 -15.69
C ARG A 297 -13.62 14.60 -14.84
N LEU A 298 -13.21 15.85 -15.06
CA LEU A 298 -13.50 16.94 -14.13
C LEU A 298 -14.98 17.39 -14.16
N LEU A 299 -15.67 17.30 -15.29
CA LEU A 299 -17.06 17.76 -15.43
C LEU A 299 -17.91 16.70 -16.13
N VAL A 300 -18.87 16.14 -15.40
CA VAL A 300 -19.79 15.10 -15.83
C VAL A 300 -21.23 15.60 -15.69
N THR A 301 -22.11 15.21 -16.61
CA THR A 301 -23.52 15.60 -16.48
C THR A 301 -24.25 14.73 -15.47
N PHE A 302 -25.25 15.28 -14.78
CA PHE A 302 -26.15 14.49 -13.93
C PHE A 302 -26.83 13.35 -14.72
N GLY A 303 -27.13 13.57 -16.01
CA GLY A 303 -27.67 12.54 -16.89
C GLY A 303 -26.70 11.37 -17.10
N PHE A 304 -25.43 11.65 -17.39
CA PHE A 304 -24.40 10.61 -17.53
C PHE A 304 -24.15 9.88 -16.21
N ALA A 305 -24.07 10.62 -15.10
CA ALA A 305 -23.89 10.03 -13.77
C ALA A 305 -25.08 9.14 -13.38
N SER A 306 -26.31 9.52 -13.75
CA SER A 306 -27.50 8.69 -13.59
C SER A 306 -27.42 7.40 -14.40
N GLN A 307 -26.97 7.47 -15.66
CA GLN A 307 -26.74 6.27 -16.47
C GLN A 307 -25.69 5.35 -15.81
N ALA A 308 -24.58 5.91 -15.32
CA ALA A 308 -23.55 5.16 -14.63
C ALA A 308 -24.08 4.48 -13.34
N ALA A 309 -24.81 5.23 -12.52
CA ALA A 309 -25.42 4.73 -11.28
C ALA A 309 -26.40 3.58 -11.55
N ASN A 310 -27.22 3.69 -12.61
CA ASN A 310 -28.22 2.68 -12.99
C ASN A 310 -27.60 1.45 -13.68
N SER A 311 -26.58 1.64 -14.52
CA SER A 311 -25.92 0.53 -15.21
C SER A 311 -25.11 -0.33 -14.25
N GLY A 312 -24.51 0.30 -13.23
CA GLY A 312 -23.53 -0.35 -12.37
C GLY A 312 -22.12 -0.31 -12.98
N PRO A 313 -21.17 -1.05 -12.40
CA PRO A 313 -19.81 -1.18 -12.94
C PRO A 313 -19.86 -1.82 -14.34
N PRO A 314 -18.94 -1.47 -15.27
CA PRO A 314 -18.87 -2.13 -16.58
C PRO A 314 -18.68 -3.64 -16.42
N LEU A 315 -19.51 -4.42 -17.12
CA LEU A 315 -19.46 -5.88 -17.13
C LEU A 315 -19.09 -6.37 -18.53
N ASP A 316 -18.31 -7.45 -18.60
CA ASP A 316 -17.99 -8.19 -19.82
C ASP A 316 -19.19 -9.06 -20.28
N GLU A 317 -19.04 -9.71 -21.43
CA GLU A 317 -20.07 -10.57 -22.04
C GLU A 317 -20.47 -11.75 -21.14
N THR A 318 -19.60 -12.15 -20.22
CA THR A 318 -19.86 -13.22 -19.24
C THR A 318 -20.48 -12.70 -17.94
N GLY A 319 -20.80 -11.40 -17.89
CA GLY A 319 -21.37 -10.72 -16.75
C GLY A 319 -20.37 -10.43 -15.64
N HIS A 320 -19.06 -10.62 -15.83
CA HIS A 320 -18.03 -10.27 -14.85
C HIS A 320 -17.58 -8.82 -15.01
N VAL A 321 -16.98 -8.23 -13.98
CA VAL A 321 -16.45 -6.86 -14.06
C VAL A 321 -15.34 -6.78 -15.11
N SER A 322 -15.48 -5.88 -16.08
CA SER A 322 -14.49 -5.67 -17.16
C SER A 322 -13.14 -5.28 -16.56
N SER A 323 -12.04 -5.75 -17.18
CA SER A 323 -10.69 -5.36 -16.75
C SER A 323 -10.34 -3.94 -17.18
N ILE A 324 -9.62 -3.21 -16.33
CA ILE A 324 -9.08 -1.89 -16.71
C ILE A 324 -7.89 -2.10 -17.64
N SER A 325 -7.91 -1.46 -18.81
CA SER A 325 -6.77 -1.38 -19.72
C SER A 325 -6.03 -0.07 -19.50
N ASN A 326 -4.70 -0.12 -19.36
CA ASN A 326 -3.85 1.08 -19.22
C ASN A 326 -3.55 1.76 -20.57
N THR A 327 -4.31 1.43 -21.62
CA THR A 327 -4.13 2.05 -22.94
C THR A 327 -4.73 3.46 -22.97
N PRO A 328 -4.08 4.44 -23.61
CA PRO A 328 -4.60 5.81 -23.71
C PRO A 328 -6.03 5.90 -24.26
N GLU A 329 -6.38 4.98 -25.17
CA GLU A 329 -7.71 4.88 -25.77
C GLU A 329 -8.77 4.48 -24.73
N TYR A 330 -8.46 3.50 -23.87
CA TYR A 330 -9.36 3.06 -22.81
C TYR A 330 -9.50 4.12 -21.73
N LEU A 331 -8.39 4.72 -21.29
CA LEU A 331 -8.39 5.78 -20.28
C LEU A 331 -9.16 7.04 -20.72
N SER A 332 -9.33 7.22 -22.03
CA SER A 332 -10.12 8.31 -22.63
C SER A 332 -11.55 7.92 -23.01
N SER A 333 -11.97 6.69 -22.73
CA SER A 333 -13.26 6.13 -23.16
C SER A 333 -14.43 6.48 -22.23
N ASP A 334 -15.65 6.42 -22.77
CA ASP A 334 -16.88 6.56 -21.97
C ASP A 334 -17.09 5.40 -21.00
N GLU A 335 -16.53 4.22 -21.29
CA GLU A 335 -16.55 3.07 -20.38
C GLU A 335 -15.75 3.38 -19.10
N MET A 336 -14.53 3.91 -19.25
CA MET A 336 -13.70 4.31 -18.11
C MET A 336 -14.33 5.47 -17.35
N LEU A 337 -14.90 6.46 -18.04
CA LEU A 337 -15.59 7.58 -17.39
C LEU A 337 -16.83 7.11 -16.60
N ARG A 338 -17.60 6.16 -17.15
CA ARG A 338 -18.76 5.56 -16.47
C ARG A 338 -18.34 4.80 -15.22
N ARG A 339 -17.26 4.01 -15.32
CA ARG A 339 -16.67 3.31 -14.18
C ARG A 339 -16.22 4.29 -13.10
N LEU A 340 -15.51 5.35 -13.50
CA LEU A 340 -15.04 6.39 -12.58
C LEU A 340 -16.22 7.08 -11.89
N ALA A 341 -17.24 7.53 -12.63
CA ALA A 341 -18.42 8.17 -12.06
C ALA A 341 -19.15 7.23 -11.08
N PHE A 342 -19.31 5.95 -11.42
CA PHE A 342 -19.87 4.96 -10.51
C PHE A 342 -19.04 4.81 -9.23
N ASN A 343 -17.71 4.75 -9.35
CA ASN A 343 -16.80 4.65 -8.22
C ASN A 343 -16.83 5.91 -7.35
N VAL A 344 -16.94 7.12 -7.91
CA VAL A 344 -17.09 8.36 -7.13
C VAL A 344 -18.33 8.30 -6.23
N LEU A 345 -19.43 7.76 -6.74
CA LEU A 345 -20.71 7.64 -6.02
C LEU A 345 -20.71 6.54 -4.94
N THR A 346 -19.78 5.59 -5.01
CA THR A 346 -19.78 4.39 -4.15
C THR A 346 -18.53 4.26 -3.27
N THR A 347 -17.54 5.12 -3.48
CA THR A 347 -16.36 5.26 -2.63
C THR A 347 -16.54 6.41 -1.63
N LEU A 348 -15.55 6.60 -0.76
CA LEU A 348 -15.54 7.73 0.14
C LEU A 348 -15.35 9.02 -0.67
N ASN A 349 -16.28 9.94 -0.46
CA ASN A 349 -16.35 11.20 -1.18
C ASN A 349 -16.80 12.32 -0.24
N LYS A 350 -16.53 13.56 -0.63
CA LYS A 350 -16.84 14.77 0.12
C LYS A 350 -17.26 15.86 -0.85
N ILE A 351 -18.49 16.35 -0.69
CA ILE A 351 -18.95 17.55 -1.41
C ILE A 351 -18.19 18.76 -0.88
N ILE A 352 -17.46 19.46 -1.75
CA ILE A 352 -16.73 20.68 -1.40
C ILE A 352 -17.47 21.96 -1.83
N ALA A 353 -18.34 21.86 -2.84
CA ALA A 353 -19.21 22.94 -3.28
C ALA A 353 -20.45 22.38 -3.96
N ALA A 354 -21.64 22.87 -3.61
CA ALA A 354 -22.86 22.51 -4.30
C ALA A 354 -23.96 23.55 -4.06
N THR A 355 -24.83 23.70 -5.06
CA THR A 355 -26.18 24.24 -4.86
C THR A 355 -27.06 23.25 -4.09
N THR A 356 -28.14 23.71 -3.45
CA THR A 356 -29.10 22.82 -2.78
C THR A 356 -29.67 21.76 -3.73
N GLY A 357 -30.07 22.14 -4.94
CA GLY A 357 -30.57 21.21 -5.96
C GLY A 357 -29.53 20.21 -6.41
N GLY A 358 -28.32 20.67 -6.74
CA GLY A 358 -27.19 19.81 -7.09
C GLY A 358 -26.77 18.82 -5.98
N ALA A 359 -26.78 19.25 -4.72
CA ALA A 359 -26.46 18.40 -3.58
C ALA A 359 -27.50 17.28 -3.40
N ASN A 360 -28.80 17.59 -3.53
CA ASN A 360 -29.86 16.61 -3.46
C ASN A 360 -29.75 15.59 -4.61
N ARG A 361 -29.57 16.07 -5.85
CA ARG A 361 -29.37 15.19 -7.02
C ARG A 361 -28.17 14.26 -6.85
N PHE A 362 -27.05 14.76 -6.30
CA PHE A 362 -25.88 13.93 -6.05
C PHE A 362 -26.17 12.83 -5.02
N ARG A 363 -26.88 13.14 -3.94
CA ARG A 363 -27.29 12.13 -2.93
C ARG A 363 -28.22 11.07 -3.53
N ASP A 364 -29.16 11.45 -4.39
CA ASP A 364 -30.04 10.51 -5.08
C ASP A 364 -29.23 9.55 -5.99
N LEU A 365 -28.19 10.07 -6.64
CA LEU A 365 -27.26 9.27 -7.43
C LEU A 365 -26.43 8.32 -6.58
N GLU A 366 -25.92 8.77 -5.41
CA GLU A 366 -25.23 7.90 -4.45
C GLU A 366 -26.14 6.74 -4.03
N MET A 367 -27.41 7.03 -3.73
CA MET A 367 -28.39 6.03 -3.34
C MET A 367 -28.67 5.01 -4.44
N THR A 368 -28.82 5.49 -5.67
CA THR A 368 -29.06 4.63 -6.83
C THR A 368 -27.84 3.73 -7.10
N ALA A 369 -26.63 4.30 -7.08
CA ALA A 369 -25.39 3.55 -7.28
C ALA A 369 -25.16 2.53 -6.14
N ALA A 370 -25.45 2.90 -4.90
CA ALA A 370 -25.40 2.01 -3.73
C ALA A 370 -26.35 0.81 -3.88
N ARG A 371 -27.63 1.05 -4.20
CA ARG A 371 -28.61 -0.01 -4.47
C ARG A 371 -28.12 -0.91 -5.60
N LYS A 372 -27.60 -0.33 -6.68
CA LYS A 372 -27.08 -1.09 -7.82
C LYS A 372 -25.88 -1.95 -7.45
N LEU A 373 -24.92 -1.42 -6.67
CA LEU A 373 -23.75 -2.16 -6.21
C LEU A 373 -24.15 -3.38 -5.38
N VAL A 374 -25.09 -3.22 -4.43
CA VAL A 374 -25.62 -4.32 -3.61
C VAL A 374 -26.30 -5.37 -4.50
N ASN A 375 -27.15 -4.96 -5.42
CA ASN A 375 -27.85 -5.86 -6.34
C ASN A 375 -26.89 -6.63 -7.26
N VAL A 376 -25.84 -5.97 -7.76
CA VAL A 376 -24.82 -6.60 -8.61
C VAL A 376 -24.04 -7.64 -7.82
N ILE A 377 -23.59 -7.31 -6.60
CA ILE A 377 -22.85 -8.25 -5.74
C ILE A 377 -23.72 -9.44 -5.30
N GLN A 378 -25.00 -9.20 -4.97
CA GLN A 378 -25.96 -10.25 -4.65
C GLN A 378 -26.21 -11.21 -5.82
N ARG A 379 -26.16 -10.74 -7.07
CA ARG A 379 -26.25 -11.62 -8.24
C ARG A 379 -25.01 -12.49 -8.43
N PHE A 380 -23.84 -12.02 -8.01
CA PHE A 380 -22.59 -12.79 -8.06
C PHE A 380 -22.46 -13.81 -6.92
N GLY A 381 -23.00 -13.51 -5.74
CA GLY A 381 -23.09 -14.45 -4.63
C GLY A 381 -24.34 -15.32 -4.77
N LEU A 382 -24.19 -16.54 -5.29
CA LEU A 382 -25.26 -17.55 -5.31
C LEU A 382 -25.83 -17.72 -3.88
N SER A 383 -26.96 -17.06 -3.61
CA SER A 383 -27.82 -17.17 -2.43
C SER A 383 -27.12 -17.00 -1.06
N GLU A 384 -27.50 -15.94 -0.34
CA GLU A 384 -27.16 -15.64 1.07
C GLU A 384 -25.98 -14.69 1.35
N THR A 385 -25.81 -13.57 0.62
CA THR A 385 -25.12 -12.41 1.24
C THR A 385 -26.05 -11.72 2.25
N GLY A 386 -26.36 -12.40 3.36
CA GLY A 386 -27.16 -11.85 4.45
C GLY A 386 -26.35 -10.94 5.38
N LYS A 387 -25.02 -10.97 5.26
CA LYS A 387 -24.09 -10.28 6.18
C LYS A 387 -23.23 -9.26 5.44
N ALA A 388 -23.03 -8.10 6.07
CA ALA A 388 -22.24 -7.00 5.52
C ALA A 388 -20.79 -7.39 5.19
N ASP A 389 -20.18 -8.30 5.97
CA ASP A 389 -18.80 -8.73 5.75
C ASP A 389 -18.62 -9.58 4.49
N GLU A 390 -19.63 -10.37 4.10
CA GLU A 390 -19.60 -11.14 2.83
C GLU A 390 -19.75 -10.20 1.64
N PHE A 391 -20.63 -9.20 1.75
CA PHE A 391 -20.74 -8.13 0.75
C PHE A 391 -19.40 -7.41 0.57
N VAL A 392 -18.74 -7.01 1.66
CA VAL A 392 -17.42 -6.35 1.62
C VAL A 392 -16.36 -7.25 0.98
N LYS A 393 -16.33 -8.54 1.35
CA LYS A 393 -15.39 -9.51 0.78
C LYS A 393 -15.57 -9.66 -0.73
N LEU A 394 -16.81 -9.72 -1.20
CA LEU A 394 -17.12 -9.81 -2.63
C LEU A 394 -16.87 -8.48 -3.37
N ALA A 395 -17.09 -7.34 -2.71
CA ALA A 395 -16.82 -6.02 -3.28
C ALA A 395 -15.33 -5.79 -3.53
N ILE A 396 -14.47 -6.29 -2.64
CA ILE A 396 -13.02 -6.06 -2.65
C ILE A 396 -12.26 -7.15 -3.41
N SER A 397 -12.77 -8.40 -3.36
CA SER A 397 -12.25 -9.56 -4.08
C SER A 397 -10.75 -9.83 -3.87
N ASP A 398 -10.45 -10.58 -2.81
CA ASP A 398 -9.32 -11.53 -2.77
C ASP A 398 -9.87 -12.98 -2.78
N GLY A 399 -10.92 -13.19 -3.59
CA GLY A 399 -11.70 -14.44 -3.67
C GLY A 399 -11.42 -15.27 -4.92
N GLY A 400 -10.18 -15.24 -5.42
CA GLY A 400 -9.74 -16.08 -6.56
C GLY A 400 -9.83 -15.46 -7.95
N ARG A 401 -9.97 -14.13 -8.07
CA ARG A 401 -9.96 -13.44 -9.38
C ARG A 401 -8.54 -12.96 -9.71
N ARG A 402 -8.13 -13.11 -10.98
CA ARG A 402 -6.85 -12.61 -11.50
C ARG A 402 -6.81 -11.08 -11.41
N GLU A 403 -5.60 -10.52 -11.25
CA GLU A 403 -5.33 -9.08 -11.26
C GLU A 403 -6.15 -8.36 -12.36
N GLY A 404 -6.85 -7.29 -11.97
CA GLY A 404 -7.61 -6.44 -12.89
C GLY A 404 -9.11 -6.73 -13.00
N LYS A 405 -9.66 -7.76 -12.34
CA LYS A 405 -11.11 -8.10 -12.36
C LYS A 405 -11.91 -7.61 -11.13
N ASP A 406 -11.33 -6.71 -10.34
CA ASP A 406 -11.97 -6.20 -9.13
C ASP A 406 -12.83 -4.98 -9.43
N LEU A 407 -13.78 -4.66 -8.55
CA LEU A 407 -14.58 -3.43 -8.65
C LEU A 407 -13.74 -2.16 -8.38
N GLY A 408 -12.46 -2.31 -8.04
CA GLY A 408 -11.52 -1.22 -7.80
C GLY A 408 -11.50 -0.71 -6.35
N TYR A 409 -12.19 -1.38 -5.42
CA TYR A 409 -12.14 -1.05 -4.01
C TYR A 409 -10.90 -1.63 -3.35
N LYS A 410 -10.07 -0.77 -2.76
CA LYS A 410 -8.89 -1.21 -2.01
C LYS A 410 -9.30 -1.76 -0.63
N PRO A 411 -8.59 -2.78 -0.09
CA PRO A 411 -8.83 -3.35 1.24
C PRO A 411 -8.36 -2.42 2.38
N ARG A 412 -8.81 -1.17 2.41
CA ARG A 412 -8.47 -0.18 3.44
C ARG A 412 -9.62 -0.02 4.42
N CYS A 413 -9.33 0.19 5.71
CA CYS A 413 -10.34 0.26 6.77
C CYS A 413 -11.48 1.24 6.47
N ASP A 414 -11.17 2.42 5.91
CA ASP A 414 -12.14 3.45 5.51
C ASP A 414 -13.08 2.97 4.39
N VAL A 415 -12.53 2.25 3.41
CA VAL A 415 -13.28 1.67 2.29
C VAL A 415 -14.19 0.55 2.80
N LEU A 416 -13.66 -0.32 3.68
CA LEU A 416 -14.45 -1.38 4.31
C LEU A 416 -15.66 -0.80 5.05
N GLU A 417 -15.43 0.26 5.84
CA GLU A 417 -16.48 0.90 6.62
C GLU A 417 -17.54 1.56 5.74
N LYS A 418 -17.15 2.27 4.68
CA LYS A 418 -18.09 2.86 3.70
C LYS A 418 -18.92 1.78 3.01
N LEU A 419 -18.31 0.66 2.60
CA LEU A 419 -19.01 -0.46 1.99
C LEU A 419 -20.02 -1.10 2.96
N ARG A 420 -19.65 -1.31 4.24
CA ARG A 420 -20.61 -1.78 5.27
C ARG A 420 -21.78 -0.81 5.43
N LYS A 421 -21.51 0.50 5.48
CA LYS A 421 -22.56 1.53 5.57
C LYS A 421 -23.50 1.49 4.37
N ILE A 422 -22.96 1.35 3.16
CA ILE A 422 -23.75 1.18 1.93
C ILE A 422 -24.69 -0.03 2.06
N PHE A 423 -24.17 -1.19 2.46
CA PHE A 423 -24.98 -2.40 2.61
C PHE A 423 -26.12 -2.21 3.62
N HIS A 424 -25.83 -1.72 4.82
CA HIS A 424 -26.85 -1.50 5.84
C HIS A 424 -27.88 -0.45 5.43
N HIS A 425 -27.44 0.61 4.76
CA HIS A 425 -28.34 1.66 4.32
C HIS A 425 -29.31 1.19 3.24
N VAL A 426 -28.84 0.36 2.29
CA VAL A 426 -29.70 -0.25 1.26
C VAL A 426 -30.67 -1.27 1.87
N GLN A 427 -30.24 -2.09 2.82
CA GLN A 427 -31.10 -3.09 3.47
C GLN A 427 -32.20 -2.48 4.35
N ASN A 428 -31.94 -1.30 4.93
CA ASN A 428 -32.89 -0.59 5.80
C ASN A 428 -33.77 0.42 5.04
N ALA A 429 -33.49 0.66 3.76
CA ALA A 429 -34.31 1.56 2.95
C ALA A 429 -35.62 0.84 2.54
N PRO A 430 -36.78 1.52 2.60
CA PRO A 430 -38.02 0.97 2.07
C PRO A 430 -37.84 0.58 0.61
N LEU A 431 -38.33 -0.60 0.22
CA LEU A 431 -38.47 -0.98 -1.18
C LEU A 431 -39.52 -0.04 -1.79
N GLU A 432 -39.10 0.77 -2.77
CA GLU A 432 -39.99 1.58 -3.61
C GLU A 432 -40.63 0.76 -4.71
#